data_AF-A0A9C7RMN8-F1
#
_entry.id   AF-A0A9C7RMN8-F1
#
_cell.length_a   1.000
_cell.length_b   1.000
_cell.length_c   1.000
_cell.angle_alpha   90.00
_cell.angle_beta   90.00
_cell.angle_gamma   90.00
#
_symmetry.space_group_name_H-M   'P 1'
#
loop_
_entity.id
_entity.type
_entity.pdbx_description
1 polymer ?
#
loop_
_entity_poly.entity_id
_entity_poly.type
_entity_poly.pdbx_seq_one_letter_code
_entity_poly.pdbx_strand_id
1 'polypeptide(L)' 'MRYFLGVDGGGTKTQAVLVTEDGELVSERTGGPTNILENGEETFRKNLEDILKPILMKA' A
#
# COMPACT_ATOMS: atom_id res chain seq x y z
N MET A 1 -11.07 -16.32 8.25
CA MET A 1 -10.52 -15.01 8.62
C MET A 1 -10.36 -14.22 7.34
N ARG A 2 -11.07 -13.09 7.21
CA ARG A 2 -10.98 -12.22 6.04
C ARG A 2 -10.19 -10.96 6.40
N TYR A 3 -9.43 -10.46 5.42
CA TYR A 3 -8.70 -9.21 5.52
C TYR A 3 -9.10 -8.27 4.38
N PHE A 4 -9.01 -6.98 4.64
CA PHE A 4 -9.28 -5.92 3.68
C PHE A 4 -8.05 -5.02 3.58
N LEU A 5 -7.57 -4.80 2.36
CA LEU A 5 -6.44 -3.93 2.07
C LEU A 5 -6.93 -2.71 1.29
N GLY A 6 -6.80 -1.53 1.90
CA GLY A 6 -6.98 -0.24 1.22
C GLY A 6 -5.64 0.31 0.77
N VAL A 7 -5.60 0.92 -0.41
CA VAL A 7 -4.43 1.66 -0.93
C VAL A 7 -4.89 3.00 -1.48
N ASP A 8 -4.37 4.09 -0.91
CA ASP A 8 -4.56 5.47 -1.38
C ASP A 8 -3.25 6.00 -1.93
N GLY A 9 -3.18 6.21 -3.25
CA GLY A 9 -1.96 6.54 -3.97
C GLY A 9 -2.06 7.86 -4.72
N GLY A 10 -1.02 8.68 -4.65
CA GLY A 10 -0.96 9.98 -5.31
C GLY A 10 0.43 10.41 -5.75
N GLY A 11 0.59 11.72 -6.00
CA GLY A 11 1.82 12.31 -6.57
C GLY A 11 3.01 12.41 -5.60
N THR A 12 2.78 12.41 -4.28
CA THR A 12 3.86 12.56 -3.28
C THR A 12 4.04 11.35 -2.38
N LYS A 13 2.94 10.65 -2.06
CA LYS A 13 2.93 9.51 -1.15
C LYS A 13 1.82 8.54 -1.50
N THR A 14 1.98 7.34 -0.97
CA THR A 14 0.96 6.28 -1.03
C THR A 14 0.81 5.66 0.35
N GLN A 15 -0.42 5.44 0.79
CA GLN A 15 -0.77 4.85 2.08
C GLN A 15 -1.49 3.53 1.85
N ALA A 16 -1.12 2.49 2.60
CA ALA A 16 -1.79 1.21 2.58
C ALA A 16 -2.15 0.75 4.00
N VAL A 17 -3.37 0.23 4.15
CA VAL A 17 -3.95 -0.16 5.43
C VAL A 17 -4.56 -1.55 5.29
N LEU A 18 -4.13 -2.48 6.14
CA LEU A 18 -4.65 -3.83 6.25
C LEU A 18 -5.47 -3.96 7.53
N VAL A 19 -6.73 -4.36 7.40
CA VAL A 19 -7.64 -4.60 8.52
C VAL A 19 -8.24 -6.00 8.48
N THR A 20 -8.66 -6.53 9.62
CA THR A 20 -9.49 -7.74 9.71
C THR A 20 -10.94 -7.44 9.34
N GLU A 21 -11.76 -8.48 9.20
CA GLU A 21 -13.21 -8.34 8.99
C GLU A 21 -13.97 -7.65 10.13
N ASP A 22 -13.42 -7.65 11.33
CA ASP A 22 -13.96 -6.94 12.50
C ASP A 22 -13.48 -5.48 12.57
N GLY A 23 -12.69 -5.03 11.58
CA GLY A 23 -12.17 -3.67 11.50
C GLY A 23 -10.90 -3.43 12.32
N GLU A 24 -10.26 -4.47 12.84
CA GLU A 24 -9.01 -4.33 13.59
C GLU A 24 -7.83 -4.05 12.67
N LEU A 25 -6.99 -3.07 13.03
CA LEU A 25 -5.79 -2.72 12.27
C LEU A 25 -4.71 -3.79 12.43
N VAL A 26 -4.30 -4.40 11.32
CA VAL A 26 -3.22 -5.40 11.28
C VAL A 26 -1.89 -4.74 10.91
N SER A 27 -1.91 -3.86 9.91
CA SER A 27 -0.73 -3.13 9.48
C SER A 27 -1.09 -1.87 8.72
N GLU A 28 -0.25 -0.85 8.85
CA GLU A 28 -0.33 0.39 8.09
C GLU A 28 1.07 0.78 7.62
N ARG A 29 1.18 1.26 6.38
CA ARG A 29 2.44 1.81 5.85
C ARG A 29 2.18 3.00 4.94
N THR A 30 3.13 3.91 4.93
CA THR A 30 3.25 4.99 3.95
C THR A 30 4.56 4.83 3.20
N GLY A 31 4.54 5.04 1.90
CA GLY A 31 5.73 5.02 1.06
C GLY A 31 5.71 6.12 -0.01
N GLY A 32 6.59 5.97 -0.99
CA GLY A 32 6.78 6.92 -2.08
C GLY A 32 5.56 7.05 -3.00
N PRO A 33 5.64 7.95 -3.99
CA PRO A 33 4.51 8.25 -4.86
C PRO A 33 4.14 7.10 -5.80
N THR A 34 2.87 7.01 -6.15
CA THR A 34 2.35 6.03 -7.14
C THR A 34 1.51 6.70 -8.22
N ASN A 35 1.75 7.97 -8.52
CA ASN A 35 1.24 8.58 -9.75
C ASN A 35 2.09 8.10 -10.94
N ILE A 36 1.55 7.19 -11.75
CA ILE A 36 2.25 6.60 -12.90
C ILE A 36 2.55 7.61 -14.01
N LEU A 37 1.70 8.64 -14.17
CA LEU A 37 1.88 9.67 -15.20
C LEU A 37 3.04 10.62 -14.87
N GLU A 38 3.30 10.84 -13.58
CA GLU A 38 4.40 11.70 -13.12
C GLU A 38 5.72 10.95 -12.96
N ASN A 39 5.67 9.69 -12.49
CA ASN A 39 6.87 8.97 -12.03
C ASN A 39 7.30 7.79 -12.92
N GLY A 40 6.48 7.38 -13.89
CA GLY A 40 6.71 6.22 -14.74
C GLY A 40 6.43 4.87 -14.06
N GLU A 41 6.41 3.81 -14.87
CA GLU A 41 6.05 2.46 -14.41
C GLU A 41 7.04 1.86 -13.41
N GLU A 42 8.35 2.09 -13.60
CA GLU A 42 9.40 1.55 -12.73
C GLU A 42 9.24 2.06 -11.29
N THR A 43 9.14 3.39 -11.12
CA THR A 43 8.94 4.02 -9.82
C THR A 43 7.62 3.59 -9.19
N PHE A 44 6.54 3.57 -9.97
CA PHE A 44 5.24 3.11 -9.53
C PHE A 44 5.32 1.69 -8.95
N ARG A 45 5.90 0.75 -9.72
CA ARG A 45 5.99 -0.65 -9.34
C ARG A 45 6.87 -0.83 -8.10
N LYS A 46 8.04 -0.19 -8.08
CA LYS A 46 8.95 -0.23 -6.92
C LYS A 46 8.24 0.26 -5.65
N ASN A 47 7.63 1.43 -5.69
CA ASN A 47 6.98 2.01 -4.50
C ASN A 47 5.78 1.18 -4.05
N LEU A 48 5.01 0.62 -4.98
CA LEU A 48 3.90 -0.27 -4.64
C LEU A 48 4.40 -1.57 -4.00
N GLU A 49 5.46 -2.18 -4.53
CA GLU A 49 6.08 -3.38 -3.95
C GLU A 49 6.66 -3.12 -2.56
N ASP A 50 7.35 -1.99 -2.36
CA ASP A 50 7.95 -1.59 -1.08
C ASP A 50 6.90 -1.44 0.02
N ILE A 51 5.68 -1.00 -0.34
CA ILE A 51 4.55 -0.85 0.61
C ILE A 51 3.82 -2.18 0.80
N LEU A 52 3.52 -2.91 -0.28
CA LEU A 52 2.62 -4.06 -0.23
C LEU A 52 3.31 -5.33 0.29
N LYS A 53 4.55 -5.63 -0.12
CA LYS A 53 5.23 -6.88 0.31
C LYS A 53 5.26 -7.01 1.84
N PRO A 54 5.69 -5.98 2.62
CA PRO A 54 5.75 -6.11 4.07
C PRO A 54 4.39 -6.11 4.76
N ILE A 55 3.32 -5.65 4.09
CA ILE A 55 1.94 -5.73 4.61
C ILE A 55 1.40 -7.14 4.40
N LEU A 56 1.59 -7.72 3.21
CA LEU A 56 1.08 -9.05 2.86
C LEU A 56 1.73 -10.17 3.69
N MET A 57 2.95 -9.97 4.19
CA MET A 57 3.60 -10.89 5.13
C MET A 57 2.94 -10.97 6.52
N LYS A 58 1.97 -10.11 6.81
CA LYS A 58 1.24 -10.06 8.09
C LYS A 58 -0.20 -10.58 8.01
N ALA A 59 -0.64 -11.01 6.83
CA ALA A 59 -1.97 -11.56 6.60
C ALA A 59 -1.99 -13.08 6.83
#